data_AF-A0A183G7H8-F1
#
_entry.id   AF-A0A183G7H8-F1
#
_cell.length_a   1.000
_cell.length_b   1.000
_cell.length_c   1.000
_cell.angle_alpha   90.00
_cell.angle_beta   90.00
_cell.angle_gamma   90.00
#
_symmetry.space_group_name_H-M   'P 1'
#
loop_
_entity.id
_entity.type
_entity.pdbx_description
1 polymer ?
#
loop_
_entity_poly.entity_id
_entity_poly.type
_entity_poly.pdbx_seq_one_letter_code
_entity_poly.pdbx_strand_id
1 'polypeptide(L)'
;MAFALVFFSHSCTSDVVPLSAVPHGCVVGDVTKVRWESRSYKAKIIFIGRKEICELKSSSVTADGELLEDVFDVSPLEATERERESNRTDSVEAVADTEMEAIRRENTIQLIAIKENLSLIMGIVKNL
;
A
#
# COMPACT_ATOMS: atom_id res chain seq x y z
N MET A 1 18.89 -3.34 1.57
CA MET A 1 18.66 -4.00 2.87
C MET A 1 17.18 -3.88 3.21
N ALA A 2 16.59 -4.91 3.83
CA ALA A 2 15.17 -4.91 4.21
C ALA A 2 14.98 -4.49 5.67
N PHE A 3 13.84 -3.89 5.95
CA PHE A 3 13.41 -3.38 7.24
C PHE A 3 12.02 -3.90 7.58
N ALA A 4 11.68 -3.89 8.85
CA ALA A 4 10.36 -4.22 9.36
C ALA A 4 9.80 -3.02 10.14
N LEU A 5 8.56 -2.66 9.83
CA LEU A 5 7.75 -1.79 10.67
C LEU A 5 7.08 -2.67 11.72
N VAL A 6 7.35 -2.40 12.99
CA VAL A 6 6.86 -3.18 14.12
C VAL A 6 6.03 -2.31 15.05
N PHE A 7 5.06 -2.92 15.72
CA PHE A 7 4.22 -2.27 16.71
C PHE A 7 4.40 -2.90 18.09
N PHE A 8 4.80 -2.10 19.06
CA PHE A 8 4.97 -2.49 20.45
C PHE A 8 3.65 -2.33 21.20
N SER A 9 2.89 -3.41 21.34
CA SER A 9 1.57 -3.39 21.95
C SER A 9 1.54 -2.90 23.41
N HIS A 10 2.66 -2.96 24.12
CA HIS A 10 2.74 -2.50 25.52
C HIS A 10 2.87 -0.97 25.63
N SER A 11 3.58 -0.33 24.70
CA SER A 11 3.79 1.12 24.68
C SER A 11 2.88 1.83 23.68
N CYS A 12 2.13 1.07 22.87
CA CYS A 12 1.35 1.56 21.73
C CYS A 12 2.16 2.44 20.78
N THR A 13 3.43 2.06 20.57
CA THR A 13 4.35 2.77 19.67
C THR A 13 4.74 1.88 18.50
N SER A 14 4.93 2.49 17.33
CA SER A 14 5.54 1.84 16.17
C SER A 14 6.99 2.27 16.01
N ASP A 15 7.82 1.40 15.43
CA ASP A 15 9.19 1.75 15.04
C ASP A 15 9.65 0.91 13.84
N VAL A 16 10.70 1.38 13.16
CA VAL A 16 11.32 0.74 12.02
C VAL A 16 12.65 0.11 12.43
N VAL A 17 12.72 -1.21 12.35
CA VAL A 17 13.91 -1.98 12.70
C VAL A 17 14.51 -2.67 11.47
N PRO A 18 15.83 -2.92 11.43
CA PRO A 18 16.42 -3.75 10.38
C PRO A 18 15.84 -5.17 10.46
N LEU A 19 15.63 -5.82 9.30
CA LEU A 19 15.05 -7.18 9.27
C LEU A 19 15.92 -8.20 10.04
N SER A 20 17.23 -7.95 10.17
CA SER A 20 18.14 -8.77 10.99
C SER A 20 17.82 -8.75 12.49
N ALA A 21 17.03 -7.78 12.97
CA ALA A 21 16.53 -7.72 14.34
C ALA A 21 15.28 -8.57 14.57
N VAL A 22 14.67 -9.10 13.50
CA VAL A 22 13.48 -9.95 13.53
C VAL A 22 13.92 -11.41 13.36
N PRO A 23 13.35 -12.36 14.12
CA PRO A 23 13.62 -13.77 13.91
C PRO A 23 13.28 -14.22 12.48
N HIS A 24 14.07 -15.14 11.95
CA HIS A 24 13.86 -15.68 10.60
C HIS A 24 12.52 -16.42 10.53
N GLY A 25 11.84 -16.29 9.39
CA GLY A 25 10.57 -16.98 9.12
C GLY A 25 9.33 -16.29 9.67
N CYS A 26 9.45 -15.14 10.35
CA CYS A 26 8.29 -14.35 10.73
C CYS A 26 7.67 -13.63 9.53
N VAL A 27 6.35 -13.58 9.49
CA VAL A 27 5.56 -12.91 8.43
C VAL A 27 4.80 -11.70 8.98
N VAL A 28 4.25 -10.89 8.09
CA VAL A 28 3.38 -9.77 8.47
C VAL A 28 2.18 -10.30 9.25
N GLY A 29 1.83 -9.63 10.34
CA GLY A 29 0.79 -10.02 11.29
C GLY A 29 1.30 -10.78 12.51
N ASP A 30 2.48 -11.42 12.42
CA ASP A 30 3.04 -12.19 13.53
C ASP A 30 3.42 -11.30 14.72
N VAL A 31 3.22 -11.83 15.93
CA VAL A 31 3.72 -11.22 17.16
C VAL A 31 4.96 -11.99 17.61
N THR A 32 6.13 -11.34 17.55
CA THR A 32 7.43 -11.97 17.81
C THR A 32 8.30 -11.14 18.74
N LYS A 33 9.46 -11.69 19.15
CA LYS A 33 10.47 -10.95 19.91
C LYS A 33 11.44 -10.28 18.95
N VAL A 34 11.44 -8.96 18.94
CA VAL A 34 12.28 -8.12 18.08
C VAL A 34 13.39 -7.50 18.91
N ARG A 35 14.61 -7.45 18.37
CA ARG A 35 15.74 -6.79 19.02
C ARG A 35 15.71 -5.29 18.75
N TRP A 36 15.54 -4.48 19.79
CA TRP A 36 15.48 -3.02 19.72
C TRP A 36 16.35 -2.43 20.83
N GLU A 37 17.23 -1.48 20.47
CA GLU A 37 18.21 -0.86 21.39
C GLU A 37 18.95 -1.87 22.30
N SER A 38 19.45 -2.96 21.71
CA SER A 38 20.13 -4.07 22.40
C SER A 38 19.28 -4.95 23.31
N ARG A 39 18.00 -4.64 23.53
CA ARG A 39 17.04 -5.45 24.29
C ARG A 39 16.07 -6.17 23.36
N SER A 40 15.33 -7.15 23.88
CA SER A 40 14.31 -7.87 23.11
C SER A 40 12.92 -7.50 23.63
N TYR A 41 12.06 -7.07 22.72
CA TYR A 41 10.70 -6.65 23.04
C TYR A 41 9.70 -7.46 22.22
N LYS A 42 8.51 -7.68 22.78
CA LYS A 42 7.41 -8.33 22.05
C LYS A 42 6.74 -7.27 21.16
N ALA A 43 6.67 -7.53 19.86
CA ALA A 43 6.10 -6.61 18.88
C ALA A 43 5.38 -7.37 17.76
N LYS A 44 4.35 -6.75 17.19
CA LYS A 44 3.65 -7.23 15.99
C LYS A 44 4.35 -6.73 14.74
N ILE A 45 4.56 -7.58 13.76
CA ILE A 45 5.11 -7.18 12.46
C ILE A 45 3.97 -6.60 11.62
N ILE A 46 4.08 -5.33 11.25
CA ILE A 46 3.05 -4.62 10.49
C ILE A 46 3.36 -4.63 9.00
N PHE A 47 4.63 -4.47 8.64
CA PHE A 47 5.08 -4.44 7.26
C PHE A 47 6.55 -4.81 7.16
N ILE A 48 6.96 -5.45 6.06
CA ILE A 48 8.35 -5.76 5.74
C ILE A 48 8.67 -5.20 4.36
N GLY A 49 9.72 -4.39 4.24
CA GLY A 49 10.07 -3.76 2.96
C GLY A 49 11.32 -2.88 3.02
N ARG A 50 11.35 -1.86 2.15
CA ARG A 50 12.40 -0.82 2.15
C ARG A 50 12.18 0.14 3.32
N LYS A 51 13.25 0.71 3.86
CA LYS A 51 13.21 1.59 5.04
C LYS A 51 12.27 2.76 4.83
N GLU A 52 12.34 3.37 3.67
CA GLU A 52 11.58 4.56 3.29
C GLU A 52 10.08 4.27 3.30
N ILE A 53 9.67 3.07 2.85
CA ILE A 53 8.28 2.63 2.85
C ILE A 53 7.82 2.33 4.28
N CYS A 54 8.66 1.69 5.09
CA CYS A 54 8.37 1.45 6.52
C CYS A 54 8.16 2.76 7.28
N GLU A 55 9.02 3.76 7.05
CA GLU A 55 8.93 5.09 7.67
C GLU A 55 7.67 5.82 7.21
N LEU A 56 7.36 5.80 5.91
CA LEU A 56 6.13 6.39 5.36
C LEU A 56 4.88 5.76 5.97
N LYS A 57 4.83 4.43 6.06
CA LYS A 57 3.70 3.68 6.62
C LYS A 57 3.59 3.78 8.14
N SER A 58 4.65 4.21 8.83
CA SER A 58 4.67 4.27 10.31
C SER A 58 3.63 5.25 10.89
N SER A 59 3.31 6.33 10.17
CA SER A 59 2.30 7.32 10.58
C SER A 59 0.86 6.83 10.40
N SER A 60 0.66 5.77 9.60
CA SER A 60 -0.66 5.18 9.32
C SER A 60 -0.94 3.93 10.16
N VAL A 61 -0.10 3.64 11.15
CA VAL A 61 -0.31 2.54 12.09
C VAL A 61 -1.33 2.98 13.14
N THR A 62 -2.40 2.19 13.30
CA THR A 62 -3.44 2.44 14.31
C THR A 62 -2.95 2.09 15.72
N ALA A 63 -3.70 2.53 16.73
CA ALA A 63 -3.46 2.17 18.13
C ALA A 63 -3.56 0.66 18.41
N ASP A 64 -4.18 -0.10 17.50
CA ASP A 64 -4.32 -1.57 17.60
C ASP A 64 -3.21 -2.32 16.85
N GLY A 65 -2.26 -1.60 16.24
CA GLY A 65 -1.20 -2.20 15.44
C GLY A 65 -1.74 -2.81 14.16
N GLU A 66 -2.62 -2.07 13.47
CA GLU A 66 -3.03 -2.34 12.10
C GLU A 66 -2.55 -1.22 11.20
N LEU A 67 -2.24 -1.55 9.95
CA LEU A 67 -1.90 -0.54 8.97
C LEU A 67 -3.19 -0.11 8.27
N LEU A 68 -3.53 1.17 8.33
CA LEU A 68 -4.55 1.72 7.44
C LEU A 68 -3.96 1.75 6.03
N GLU A 69 -4.42 0.86 5.16
CA GLU A 69 -4.10 0.92 3.74
C GLU A 69 -4.82 2.12 3.14
N ASP A 70 -4.07 3.17 2.81
CA ASP A 70 -4.53 4.15 1.83
C ASP A 70 -4.72 3.40 0.50
N VAL A 71 -5.87 3.61 -0.13
CA VAL A 71 -6.40 2.86 -1.30
C VAL A 71 -5.49 2.85 -2.54
N PHE A 72 -4.31 3.48 -2.49
CA PHE A 72 -3.35 3.52 -3.60
C PHE A 72 -1.91 3.23 -3.14
N ASP A 73 -1.61 1.96 -2.85
CA ASP A 73 -0.23 1.48 -2.79
C ASP A 73 0.22 1.06 -4.20
N VAL A 74 0.36 2.03 -5.11
CA VAL A 74 0.94 1.77 -6.44
C VAL A 74 2.46 1.78 -6.26
N SER A 75 3.05 0.59 -6.09
CA SER A 75 4.51 0.46 -6.05
C SER A 75 5.10 1.00 -7.36
N PRO A 76 5.99 2.01 -7.35
CA PRO A 76 6.70 2.41 -8.55
C PRO A 76 7.71 1.31 -8.87
N LEU A 77 7.37 0.45 -9.84
CA LEU A 77 8.39 -0.33 -10.53
C LEU A 77 9.15 0.67 -11.42
N GLU A 78 10.34 1.05 -10.96
CA GLU A 78 11.43 1.61 -11.77
C GLU A 78 11.04 2.82 -12.66
N ALA A 79 11.10 4.03 -12.10
CA ALA A 79 11.40 5.21 -12.91
C ALA A 79 12.27 6.16 -12.10
N THR A 80 13.50 6.26 -12.57
CA THR A 80 14.54 7.18 -12.15
C THR A 80 14.08 8.64 -12.25
N GLU A 81 14.64 9.47 -11.38
CA GLU A 81 14.79 10.92 -11.48
C GLU A 81 13.71 11.86 -10.90
N ARG A 82 14.15 12.45 -9.77
CA ARG A 82 14.18 13.89 -9.45
C ARG A 82 13.09 14.49 -8.57
N GLU A 83 13.64 14.89 -7.41
CA GLU A 83 13.49 16.17 -6.73
C GLU A 83 12.31 16.36 -5.77
N ARG A 84 12.72 16.72 -4.55
CA ARG A 84 11.91 17.12 -3.40
C ARG A 84 11.56 18.60 -3.56
N GLU A 85 10.31 18.97 -3.27
CA GLU A 85 9.94 20.22 -2.57
C GLU A 85 8.43 20.14 -2.29
N SER A 86 7.96 20.03 -1.04
CA SER A 86 7.95 21.02 0.06
C SER A 86 7.35 22.38 -0.31
N ASN A 87 6.16 22.60 0.27
CA ASN A 87 5.44 23.86 0.50
C ASN A 87 4.46 24.38 -0.57
N ARG A 88 3.17 24.23 -0.20
CA ARG A 88 2.06 25.20 -0.18
C ARG A 88 1.99 26.33 -1.25
N THR A 89 0.74 26.51 -1.66
CA THR A 89 0.02 27.66 -2.26
C THR A 89 -0.01 27.83 -3.78
N ASP A 90 -1.26 27.83 -4.24
CA ASP A 90 -1.88 28.52 -5.37
C ASP A 90 -1.54 28.13 -6.82
N SER A 91 -2.54 27.44 -7.41
CA SER A 91 -3.18 27.77 -8.68
C SER A 91 -2.28 28.07 -9.90
N VAL A 92 -1.94 27.05 -10.70
CA VAL A 92 -1.82 27.21 -12.17
C VAL A 92 -2.22 25.90 -12.88
N GLU A 93 -2.90 26.10 -13.99
CA GLU A 93 -3.66 25.23 -14.87
C GLU A 93 -2.91 24.10 -15.61
N ALA A 94 -3.64 22.99 -15.79
CA ALA A 94 -3.89 22.28 -17.05
C ALA A 94 -2.72 21.93 -17.98
N VAL A 95 -2.12 20.74 -17.81
CA VAL A 95 -1.67 19.86 -18.93
C VAL A 95 -1.54 18.38 -18.48
N ALA A 96 -2.62 17.66 -18.18
CA ALA A 96 -2.54 16.19 -17.94
C ALA A 96 -3.83 15.40 -18.26
N ASP A 97 -4.80 16.00 -18.94
CA ASP A 97 -6.20 15.50 -18.99
C ASP A 97 -6.62 14.74 -20.25
N THR A 98 -5.73 14.46 -21.20
CA THR A 98 -6.15 13.87 -22.49
C THR A 98 -5.99 12.35 -22.58
N GLU A 99 -4.92 11.78 -22.03
CA GLU A 99 -4.61 10.35 -22.19
C GLU A 99 -5.36 9.49 -21.17
N MET A 100 -5.42 9.92 -19.91
CA MET A 100 -6.17 9.24 -18.84
C MET A 100 -7.67 9.17 -19.15
N GLU A 101 -8.21 10.23 -19.73
CA GLU A 101 -9.61 10.32 -20.10
C GLU A 101 -9.92 9.48 -21.36
N ALA A 102 -8.97 9.32 -22.29
CA ALA A 102 -9.10 8.39 -23.40
C ALA A 102 -9.13 6.93 -22.92
N ILE A 103 -8.24 6.56 -21.99
CA ILE A 103 -8.22 5.23 -21.37
C ILE A 103 -9.52 4.98 -20.59
N ARG A 104 -10.02 5.98 -19.85
CA ARG A 104 -11.29 5.88 -19.13
C ARG A 104 -12.47 5.64 -20.07
N ARG A 105 -12.51 6.33 -21.20
CA ARG A 105 -13.56 6.14 -22.23
C ARG A 105 -13.50 4.75 -22.84
N GLU A 106 -12.31 4.29 -23.22
CA GLU A 106 -12.11 2.95 -23.79
C GLU A 106 -12.57 1.85 -22.83
N ASN A 107 -12.15 1.93 -21.56
CA ASN A 107 -12.57 0.97 -20.52
C ASN A 107 -14.08 0.99 -20.29
N THR A 108 -14.73 2.15 -20.42
CA THR A 108 -16.19 2.28 -20.28
C THR A 108 -16.91 1.59 -21.44
N ILE A 109 -16.42 1.72 -22.67
CA ILE A 109 -16.99 1.06 -23.85
C ILE A 109 -16.90 -0.46 -23.72
N GLN A 110 -15.73 -0.97 -23.28
CA GLN A 110 -15.54 -2.41 -23.07
C GLN A 110 -16.47 -2.99 -22.00
N LEU A 111 -16.69 -2.27 -20.89
CA LEU A 111 -17.62 -2.69 -19.84
C LEU A 111 -19.08 -2.76 -20.33
N ILE A 112 -19.50 -1.82 -21.19
CA ILE A 112 -20.84 -1.83 -21.78
C ILE A 112 -21.01 -3.07 -22.68
N ALA A 113 -20.04 -3.34 -23.55
CA ALA A 113 -20.08 -4.48 -24.45
C ALA A 113 -20.14 -5.84 -23.69
N ILE A 114 -19.36 -5.97 -22.61
CA ILE A 114 -19.39 -7.17 -21.76
C ILE A 114 -20.77 -7.33 -21.10
N LYS A 115 -21.36 -6.24 -20.60
CA LYS A 115 -22.69 -6.27 -19.97
C LYS A 115 -23.78 -6.70 -20.96
N GLU A 116 -23.73 -6.22 -22.20
CA GLU A 116 -24.68 -6.60 -23.24
C GLU A 116 -24.55 -8.08 -23.63
N ASN A 117 -23.32 -8.57 -23.79
CA ASN A 117 -23.06 -9.98 -24.08
C ASN A 117 -23.56 -10.89 -22.96
N LEU A 118 -23.32 -10.54 -21.69
CA LEU A 118 -23.84 -11.29 -20.54
C LEU A 118 -25.37 -11.27 -20.50
N SER A 119 -26.00 -10.13 -20.80
CA SER A 119 -27.46 -10.03 -20.90
C SER A 119 -28.01 -10.96 -21.97
N LEU A 120 -27.36 -11.02 -23.14
CA LEU A 120 -27.73 -11.89 -24.25
C LEU A 120 -27.61 -13.37 -23.88
N ILE A 121 -26.49 -13.77 -23.27
CA ILE A 121 -26.24 -15.14 -22.81
C ILE A 121 -27.27 -15.55 -21.76
N MET A 122 -27.54 -14.70 -20.77
CA MET A 122 -28.58 -14.97 -19.78
C MET A 122 -29.98 -15.06 -20.40
N GLY A 123 -30.26 -14.28 -21.44
CA GLY A 123 -31.50 -14.39 -22.21
C GLY A 123 -31.63 -15.73 -22.93
N ILE A 124 -30.54 -16.27 -23.47
CA ILE A 124 -30.52 -17.58 -24.13
C ILE A 124 -30.72 -18.69 -23.09
N VAL A 125 -30.02 -18.64 -21.96
CA VAL A 125 -30.13 -19.66 -20.89
C VAL A 125 -31.53 -19.68 -20.27
N LYS A 126 -32.23 -18.55 -20.19
CA LYS A 126 -33.61 -18.49 -19.67
C LYS A 126 -34.68 -19.04 -20.64
N ASN A 127 -34.34 -19.21 -21.92
CA ASN A 127 -35.25 -19.69 -22.95
C ASN A 127 -34.95 -21.15 -23.38
N LEU A 128 -34.05 -21.83 -22.66
CA LEU A 128 -33.79 -23.27 -22.73
C LEU A 128 -34.50 -23.97 -21.56
#